data_AF-A0A7S0RY80-F1
#
_entry.id   AF-A0A7S0RY80-F1
#
_cell.length_a   1.000
_cell.length_b   1.000
_cell.length_c   1.000
_cell.angle_alpha   90.00
_cell.angle_beta   90.00
_cell.angle_gamma   90.00
#
_symmetry.space_group_name_H-M   'P 1'
#
loop_
_entity.id
_entity.type
_entity.pdbx_description
1 polymer ?
#
loop_
_entity_poly.entity_id
_entity_poly.type
_entity_poly.pdbx_seq_one_letter_code
_entity_poly.pdbx_strand_id
1 'polypeptide(L)'
;MRKLVELVSRSSLHLVYISAQLFLCALLLGIDGAEGTTTTLEVLKPCEDGSFFDTSGLECKVCGANEVTGSNGEECDCVPGYIRVVRSSGTPLATALEAGGDGFTECQSCLALDKVPSTDLTTCMACDNSTGATFVEGQTECICPTDAAYALIEHDATGLRLPDGKQCVQCPSNSWRDPLDASKCAECPRVEGAVDTFLVYSAEEGQCVCPEAEDLPEGVTCTAPSALQAQLEADFNVALSSADDLTFYYAEGAGRTTQ
;
A
#
# COMPACT_ATOMS: atom_id res chain seq x y z
N MET A 1 -7.70 24.38 -40.17
CA MET A 1 -6.49 25.12 -39.74
C MET A 1 -6.74 26.59 -39.34
N ARG A 2 -7.55 27.40 -40.04
CA ARG A 2 -7.82 28.80 -39.61
C ARG A 2 -8.49 28.96 -38.22
N LYS A 3 -9.37 28.04 -37.81
CA LYS A 3 -10.02 28.08 -36.48
C LYS A 3 -9.11 27.71 -35.29
N LEU A 4 -7.98 27.02 -35.53
CA LEU A 4 -7.04 26.63 -34.46
C LEU A 4 -6.07 27.77 -34.09
N VAL A 5 -5.79 28.67 -35.03
CA VAL A 5 -4.92 29.83 -34.81
C VAL A 5 -5.63 30.90 -33.94
N GLU A 6 -6.96 31.03 -34.02
CA GLU A 6 -7.73 31.94 -33.16
C GLU A 6 -7.85 31.47 -31.71
N LEU A 7 -7.83 30.14 -31.45
CA LEU A 7 -7.91 29.60 -30.08
C LEU A 7 -6.59 29.74 -29.31
N VAL A 8 -5.44 29.60 -30.00
CA VAL A 8 -4.12 29.79 -29.37
C VAL A 8 -3.89 31.27 -29.03
N SER A 9 -4.41 32.21 -29.85
CA SER A 9 -4.28 33.65 -29.59
C SER A 9 -5.12 34.16 -28.42
N ARG A 10 -6.25 33.51 -28.08
CA ARG A 10 -7.05 33.88 -26.89
C ARG A 10 -6.48 33.33 -25.60
N SER A 11 -5.82 32.17 -25.64
CA SER A 11 -5.24 31.53 -24.46
C SER A 11 -4.02 32.28 -23.92
N SER A 12 -3.23 32.89 -24.80
CA SER A 12 -2.07 33.70 -24.42
C SER A 12 -2.45 35.06 -23.81
N LEU A 13 -3.59 35.66 -24.18
CA LEU A 13 -4.08 36.88 -23.53
C LEU A 13 -4.56 36.63 -22.09
N HIS A 14 -5.17 35.48 -21.80
CA HIS A 14 -5.60 35.14 -20.43
C HIS A 14 -4.41 34.88 -19.50
N LEU A 15 -3.32 34.28 -19.99
CA LEU A 15 -2.11 34.05 -19.19
C LEU A 15 -1.39 35.36 -18.82
N VAL A 16 -1.36 36.33 -19.75
CA VAL A 16 -0.78 37.66 -19.48
C VAL A 16 -1.64 38.45 -18.49
N TYR A 17 -2.96 38.29 -18.52
CA TYR A 17 -3.85 38.97 -17.59
C TYR A 17 -3.76 38.41 -16.16
N ILE A 18 -3.68 37.08 -16.02
CA ILE A 18 -3.52 36.42 -14.70
C ILE A 18 -2.17 36.78 -14.06
N SER A 19 -1.08 36.81 -14.85
CA SER A 19 0.24 37.21 -14.34
C SER A 19 0.28 38.70 -13.94
N ALA A 20 -0.38 39.59 -14.66
CA ALA A 20 -0.50 40.99 -14.28
C ALA A 20 -1.32 41.20 -12.99
N GLN A 21 -2.39 40.43 -12.79
CA GLN A 21 -3.18 40.49 -11.55
C GLN A 21 -2.42 39.98 -10.33
N LEU A 22 -1.66 38.89 -10.47
CA LEU A 22 -0.79 38.40 -9.40
C LEU A 22 0.29 39.42 -9.02
N PHE A 23 0.87 40.09 -10.02
CA PHE A 23 1.87 41.13 -9.78
C PHE A 23 1.27 42.36 -9.08
N LEU A 24 0.06 42.76 -9.47
CA LEU A 24 -0.65 43.87 -8.82
C LEU A 24 -1.10 43.51 -7.39
N CYS A 25 -1.51 42.26 -7.14
CA CYS A 25 -1.79 41.77 -5.79
C CYS A 25 -0.54 41.78 -4.90
N ALA A 26 0.62 41.35 -5.41
CA ALA A 26 1.88 41.41 -4.67
C ALA A 26 2.29 42.86 -4.33
N LEU A 27 2.01 43.80 -5.23
CA LEU A 27 2.28 45.24 -5.04
C LEU A 27 1.30 45.90 -4.05
N LEU A 28 0.03 45.51 -4.07
CA LEU A 28 -0.99 46.04 -3.16
C LEU A 28 -0.91 45.45 -1.74
N LEU A 29 -0.32 44.26 -1.59
CA LEU A 29 -0.09 43.66 -0.28
C LEU A 29 1.04 44.33 0.52
N GLY A 30 1.65 45.41 0.00
CA GLY A 30 2.50 46.28 0.79
C GLY A 30 3.54 45.48 1.57
N ILE A 31 4.33 44.66 0.86
CA ILE A 31 5.56 44.10 1.41
C ILE A 31 6.54 45.28 1.53
N ASP A 32 6.24 46.20 2.45
CA ASP A 32 7.22 47.12 2.99
C ASP A 32 8.33 46.24 3.53
N GLY A 33 9.54 46.48 3.02
CA GLY A 33 10.74 45.77 3.42
C GLY A 33 10.92 45.87 4.92
N ALA A 34 10.41 44.87 5.65
CA ALA A 34 10.83 44.59 7.00
C ALA A 34 12.29 44.17 6.89
N GLU A 35 13.17 45.12 7.20
CA GLU A 35 14.59 44.91 7.32
C GLU A 35 14.84 43.75 8.31
N GLY A 36 15.14 42.59 7.74
CA GLY A 36 16.16 41.71 8.29
C GLY A 36 15.90 41.04 9.64
N THR A 37 14.65 40.73 10.02
CA THR A 37 14.47 39.58 10.92
C THR A 37 14.74 38.34 10.09
N THR A 38 16.00 37.88 10.13
CA THR A 38 16.37 36.53 9.74
C THR A 38 15.65 35.62 10.73
N THR A 39 14.40 35.28 10.44
CA THR A 39 13.78 34.09 11.01
C THR A 39 14.62 32.95 10.47
N THR A 40 15.62 32.55 11.27
CA THR A 40 16.20 31.24 11.17
C THR A 40 15.03 30.27 11.23
N LEU A 41 14.66 29.75 10.06
CA LEU A 41 13.80 28.59 9.95
C LEU A 41 14.58 27.51 10.71
N GLU A 42 14.29 27.35 12.00
CA GLU A 42 14.79 26.23 12.76
C GLU A 42 14.26 25.01 12.03
N VAL A 43 15.18 24.34 11.33
CA VAL A 43 14.89 23.07 10.67
C VAL A 43 14.36 22.18 11.77
N LEU A 44 13.07 21.86 11.70
CA LEU A 44 12.40 20.96 12.64
C LEU A 44 13.27 19.72 12.75
N LYS A 45 13.88 19.55 13.93
CA LYS A 45 14.71 18.39 14.21
C LYS A 45 13.79 17.18 14.18
N PRO A 46 14.11 16.12 13.42
CA PRO A 46 13.34 14.90 13.46
C PRO A 46 13.29 14.35 14.90
N CYS A 47 12.17 13.74 15.25
CA CYS A 47 12.00 13.09 16.54
C CYS A 47 13.00 11.93 16.70
N GLU A 48 13.34 11.60 17.94
CA GLU A 48 14.26 10.49 18.24
C GLU A 48 13.61 9.13 17.94
N ASP A 49 14.42 8.08 17.74
CA ASP A 49 13.91 6.74 17.46
C ASP A 49 12.92 6.28 18.55
N GLY A 50 11.77 5.74 18.14
CA GLY A 50 10.69 5.34 19.04
C GLY A 50 9.80 6.49 19.51
N SER A 51 9.89 7.66 18.86
CA SER A 51 8.94 8.76 19.02
C SER A 51 8.34 9.19 17.68
N PHE A 52 7.22 9.91 17.74
CA PHE A 52 6.52 10.47 16.58
C PHE A 52 6.28 11.97 16.81
N PHE A 53 6.09 12.72 15.74
CA PHE A 53 5.78 14.15 15.83
C PHE A 53 4.27 14.36 15.93
N ASP A 54 3.80 14.80 17.10
CA ASP A 54 2.41 15.17 17.30
C ASP A 54 2.18 16.59 16.80
N THR A 55 1.47 16.71 15.67
CA THR A 55 1.15 17.99 15.05
C THR A 55 0.17 18.84 15.87
N SER A 56 -0.61 18.23 16.76
CA SER A 56 -1.55 18.94 17.64
C SER A 56 -0.81 19.68 18.75
N GLY A 57 0.20 19.01 19.32
CA GLY A 57 1.06 19.57 20.36
C GLY A 57 2.30 20.31 19.84
N LEU A 58 2.65 20.12 18.56
CA LEU A 58 3.94 20.53 17.96
C LEU A 58 5.14 19.98 18.75
N GLU A 59 5.03 18.75 19.25
CA GLU A 59 6.03 18.11 20.11
C GLU A 59 6.29 16.65 19.70
N CYS A 60 7.47 16.14 20.02
CA CYS A 60 7.77 14.71 19.84
C CYS A 60 7.22 13.92 21.04
N LYS A 61 6.37 12.92 20.76
CA LYS A 61 5.83 12.01 21.77
C LYS A 61 6.46 10.63 21.63
N VAL A 62 6.92 10.07 22.75
CA VAL A 62 7.50 8.72 22.80
C VAL A 62 6.38 7.69 22.72
N CYS A 63 6.58 6.65 21.92
CA CYS A 63 5.64 5.53 21.83
C CYS A 63 5.58 4.74 23.14
N GLY A 64 4.38 4.26 23.45
CA GLY A 64 4.11 3.48 24.65
C GLY A 64 4.75 2.08 24.63
N ALA A 65 4.44 1.29 25.67
CA ALA A 65 4.88 -0.10 25.70
C ALA A 65 4.16 -0.93 24.63
N ASN A 66 4.90 -1.75 23.88
CA ASN A 66 4.41 -2.55 22.75
C ASN A 66 3.94 -1.72 21.55
N GLU A 67 4.47 -0.50 21.43
CA GLU A 67 4.28 0.37 20.28
C GLU A 67 5.62 0.63 19.58
N VAL A 68 5.54 0.95 18.30
CA VAL A 68 6.65 1.40 17.45
C VAL A 68 6.22 2.61 16.66
N THR A 69 7.15 3.48 16.28
CA THR A 69 6.85 4.60 15.40
C THR A 69 6.31 4.06 14.06
N GLY A 70 5.14 4.55 13.64
CA GLY A 70 4.50 4.15 12.41
C GLY A 70 5.30 4.55 11.18
N SER A 71 4.99 3.95 10.02
CA SER A 71 5.77 4.15 8.79
C SER A 71 5.76 5.59 8.26
N ASN A 72 4.76 6.39 8.64
CA ASN A 72 4.66 7.81 8.31
C ASN A 72 5.40 8.73 9.31
N GLY A 73 5.83 8.21 10.46
CA GLY A 73 6.45 9.01 11.53
C GLY A 73 5.50 9.94 12.29
N GLU A 74 4.19 9.83 12.04
CA GLU A 74 3.16 10.74 12.58
C GLU A 74 2.32 10.09 13.69
N GLU A 75 2.51 8.79 13.94
CA GLU A 75 1.79 8.05 14.98
C GLU A 75 2.63 6.87 15.52
N CYS A 76 2.12 6.23 16.57
CA CYS A 76 2.65 4.98 17.10
C CYS A 76 1.74 3.81 16.74
N ASP A 77 2.29 2.78 16.09
CA ASP A 77 1.61 1.52 15.76
C ASP A 77 1.88 0.45 16.82
N CYS A 78 0.90 -0.42 17.06
CA CYS A 78 1.12 -1.59 17.89
C CYS A 78 2.07 -2.58 17.21
N VAL A 79 2.97 -3.20 17.99
CA VAL A 79 3.85 -4.26 17.50
C VAL A 79 3.04 -5.49 17.05
N PRO A 80 3.59 -6.36 16.18
CA PRO A 80 2.90 -7.57 15.74
C PRO A 80 2.37 -8.42 16.91
N GLY A 81 1.12 -8.89 16.78
CA GLY A 81 0.42 -9.66 17.83
C GLY A 81 -0.39 -8.81 18.82
N TYR A 82 -0.39 -7.48 18.65
CA TYR A 82 -1.18 -6.55 19.45
C TYR A 82 -2.18 -5.79 18.57
N ILE A 83 -3.28 -5.36 19.19
CA ILE A 83 -4.29 -4.49 18.57
C ILE A 83 -4.34 -3.14 19.27
N ARG A 84 -4.79 -2.13 18.54
CA ARG A 84 -5.09 -0.81 19.07
C ARG A 84 -6.41 -0.87 19.82
N VAL A 85 -6.38 -0.61 21.13
CA VAL A 85 -7.59 -0.48 21.93
C VAL A 85 -7.72 0.95 22.38
N VAL A 86 -8.82 1.59 21.99
CA VAL A 86 -9.18 2.88 22.53
C VAL A 86 -9.71 2.63 23.95
N ARG A 87 -8.94 3.03 24.97
CA ARG A 87 -9.48 3.10 26.33
C ARG A 87 -10.57 4.16 26.33
N SER A 88 -11.80 3.70 26.18
CA SER A 88 -12.97 4.48 26.52
C SER A 88 -12.84 4.89 27.99
N SER A 89 -12.57 6.16 28.27
CA SER A 89 -12.75 6.75 29.59
C SER A 89 -14.23 6.86 30.00
N GLY A 90 -15.10 5.98 29.47
CA GLY A 90 -16.57 6.06 29.54
C GLY A 90 -17.25 6.56 28.26
N THR A 91 -16.51 6.96 27.23
CA THR A 91 -17.02 7.45 25.94
C THR A 91 -17.07 6.32 24.88
N PRO A 92 -18.19 6.06 24.20
CA PRO A 92 -18.29 4.99 23.19
C PRO A 92 -17.22 5.09 22.08
N LEU A 93 -16.71 3.94 21.62
CA LEU A 93 -15.64 3.80 20.63
C LEU A 93 -15.88 4.60 19.33
N ALA A 94 -17.13 4.59 18.84
CA ALA A 94 -17.52 5.33 17.65
C ALA A 94 -17.34 6.86 17.81
N THR A 95 -17.53 7.39 19.01
CA THR A 95 -17.40 8.81 19.30
C THR A 95 -15.95 9.22 19.57
N ALA A 96 -15.11 8.28 20.02
CA ALA A 96 -13.70 8.53 20.28
C ALA A 96 -12.87 8.63 18.98
N LEU A 97 -13.20 7.84 17.95
CA LEU A 97 -12.56 7.94 16.62
C LEU A 97 -12.89 9.28 15.92
N GLU A 98 -14.13 9.76 16.04
CA GLU A 98 -14.57 11.00 15.39
C GLU A 98 -14.06 12.27 16.09
N ALA A 99 -13.68 12.17 17.37
CA ALA A 99 -13.30 13.34 18.17
C ALA A 99 -11.85 13.81 17.92
N GLY A 100 -11.03 13.07 17.16
CA GLY A 100 -9.60 13.38 16.98
C GLY A 100 -8.85 13.56 18.30
N GLY A 101 -9.39 13.02 19.39
CA GLY A 101 -8.87 13.22 20.73
C GLY A 101 -7.69 12.31 20.97
N ASP A 102 -6.79 12.77 21.84
CA ASP A 102 -5.60 12.09 22.37
C ASP A 102 -5.94 10.82 23.17
N GLY A 103 -6.95 10.05 22.74
CA GLY A 103 -7.37 8.80 23.32
C GLY A 103 -6.20 7.84 23.26
N PHE A 104 -5.46 7.78 24.37
CA PHE A 104 -4.36 6.86 24.58
C PHE A 104 -4.77 5.49 24.06
N THR A 105 -4.21 5.16 22.91
CA THR A 105 -4.38 3.86 22.29
C THR A 105 -3.46 2.96 23.07
N GLU A 106 -4.02 2.05 23.85
CA GLU A 106 -3.20 1.03 24.51
C GLU A 106 -3.15 -0.18 23.58
N CYS A 107 -1.96 -0.73 23.40
CA CYS A 107 -1.80 -1.98 22.67
C CYS A 107 -2.20 -3.15 23.56
N GLN A 108 -3.26 -3.87 23.16
CA GLN A 108 -3.68 -5.11 23.82
C GLN A 108 -3.09 -6.32 23.12
N SER A 109 -2.45 -7.21 23.87
CA SER A 109 -1.94 -8.49 23.35
C SER A 109 -3.11 -9.42 22.99
N CYS A 110 -3.14 -9.90 21.75
CA CYS A 110 -4.06 -10.96 21.35
C CYS A 110 -3.58 -12.34 21.78
N LEU A 111 -2.27 -12.54 21.88
CA LEU A 111 -1.66 -13.78 22.36
C LEU A 111 -2.12 -14.12 23.78
N ALA A 112 -2.24 -13.10 24.65
CA ALA A 112 -2.75 -13.26 26.01
C ALA A 112 -4.22 -13.75 26.08
N LEU A 113 -4.92 -13.76 24.95
CA LEU A 113 -6.31 -14.22 24.81
C LEU A 113 -6.44 -15.50 23.97
N ASP A 114 -5.33 -16.15 23.61
CA ASP A 114 -5.28 -17.27 22.65
C ASP A 114 -5.92 -16.90 21.29
N LYS A 115 -5.63 -15.68 20.82
CA LYS A 115 -6.19 -15.07 19.61
C LYS A 115 -5.10 -14.40 18.77
N VAL A 116 -5.47 -14.00 17.57
CA VAL A 116 -4.61 -13.23 16.65
C VAL A 116 -5.23 -11.86 16.35
N PRO A 117 -4.42 -10.82 16.06
CA PRO A 117 -4.94 -9.54 15.62
C PRO A 117 -5.68 -9.66 14.28
N SER A 118 -6.73 -8.87 14.08
CA SER A 118 -7.33 -8.63 12.77
C SER A 118 -6.40 -7.84 11.85
N THR A 119 -6.62 -7.88 10.54
CA THR A 119 -5.80 -7.21 9.52
C THR A 119 -5.81 -5.70 9.71
N ASP A 120 -6.93 -5.14 10.16
CA ASP A 120 -7.07 -3.71 10.49
C ASP A 120 -6.56 -3.36 11.90
N LEU A 121 -6.01 -4.33 12.64
CA LEU A 121 -5.47 -4.18 14.00
C LEU A 121 -6.47 -3.61 15.02
N THR A 122 -7.78 -3.76 14.80
CA THR A 122 -8.82 -3.24 15.70
C THR A 122 -9.39 -4.27 16.67
N THR A 123 -9.21 -5.57 16.41
CA THR A 123 -9.82 -6.61 17.25
C THR A 123 -9.01 -7.91 17.28
N CYS A 124 -9.05 -8.61 18.42
CA CYS A 124 -8.45 -9.93 18.54
C CYS A 124 -9.48 -10.98 18.11
N MET A 125 -9.15 -11.72 17.05
CA MET A 125 -9.98 -12.75 16.45
C MET A 125 -9.47 -14.14 16.83
N ALA A 126 -10.39 -15.07 17.09
CA ALA A 126 -10.03 -16.48 17.23
C ALA A 126 -9.64 -17.09 15.87
N CYS A 127 -8.99 -18.24 15.89
CA CYS A 127 -8.83 -19.08 14.70
C CYS A 127 -9.96 -20.11 14.68
N ASP A 128 -10.80 -20.07 13.65
CA ASP A 128 -11.94 -20.96 13.53
C ASP A 128 -11.51 -22.36 13.04
N ASN A 129 -11.19 -23.21 14.02
CA ASN A 129 -10.80 -24.60 13.79
C ASN A 129 -11.83 -25.42 13.00
N SER A 130 -13.11 -25.01 12.97
CA SER A 130 -14.15 -25.73 12.20
C SER A 130 -13.94 -25.62 10.69
N THR A 131 -13.21 -24.59 10.25
CA THR A 131 -12.84 -24.35 8.85
C THR A 131 -11.40 -24.77 8.54
N GLY A 132 -10.67 -25.29 9.53
CA GLY A 132 -9.25 -25.65 9.41
C GLY A 132 -8.27 -24.52 9.74
N ALA A 133 -8.74 -23.35 10.15
CA ALA A 133 -7.86 -22.29 10.67
C ALA A 133 -7.33 -22.68 12.04
N THR A 134 -6.01 -22.71 12.21
CA THR A 134 -5.37 -23.14 13.45
C THR A 134 -4.53 -22.01 14.05
N PHE A 135 -4.62 -21.87 15.37
CA PHE A 135 -3.73 -21.00 16.12
C PHE A 135 -2.42 -21.75 16.42
N VAL A 136 -1.28 -21.10 16.17
CA VAL A 136 0.03 -21.64 16.51
C VAL A 136 0.72 -20.67 17.46
N GLU A 137 1.12 -21.16 18.62
CA GLU A 137 1.79 -20.35 19.64
C GLU A 137 3.05 -19.69 19.08
N GLY A 138 3.23 -18.40 19.37
CA GLY A 138 4.33 -17.59 18.86
C GLY A 138 4.12 -17.05 17.44
N GLN A 139 3.02 -17.41 16.76
CA GLN A 139 2.62 -16.78 15.52
C GLN A 139 1.66 -15.63 15.78
N THR A 140 1.71 -14.61 14.92
CA THR A 140 0.83 -13.45 14.98
C THR A 140 -0.40 -13.59 14.08
N GLU A 141 -0.59 -14.76 13.46
CA GLU A 141 -1.65 -15.01 12.48
C GLU A 141 -2.13 -16.45 12.56
N CYS A 142 -3.40 -16.69 12.19
CA CYS A 142 -3.93 -18.04 12.04
C CYS A 142 -3.28 -18.72 10.83
N ILE A 143 -3.13 -20.05 10.91
CA ILE A 143 -2.56 -20.84 9.82
C ILE A 143 -3.65 -21.71 9.21
N CYS A 144 -3.81 -21.60 7.90
CA CYS A 144 -4.60 -22.53 7.10
C CYS A 144 -3.82 -23.80 6.80
N PRO A 145 -4.49 -24.89 6.41
CA PRO A 145 -3.82 -26.07 5.88
C PRO A 145 -2.75 -25.66 4.86
N THR A 146 -1.59 -26.31 4.92
CA THR A 146 -0.35 -25.89 4.20
C THR A 146 -0.49 -25.82 2.69
N ASP A 147 -1.59 -26.31 2.15
CA ASP A 147 -1.87 -26.29 0.72
C ASP A 147 -2.15 -24.85 0.26
N ALA A 148 -1.64 -24.48 -0.91
CA ALA A 148 -1.86 -23.18 -1.53
C ALA A 148 -3.33 -22.94 -1.94
N ALA A 149 -4.23 -23.86 -1.61
CA ALA A 149 -5.63 -23.84 -1.99
C ALA A 149 -6.53 -23.09 -0.99
N TYR A 150 -6.02 -22.61 0.16
CA TYR A 150 -6.83 -21.97 1.19
C TYR A 150 -6.36 -20.56 1.51
N ALA A 151 -7.27 -19.59 1.50
CA ALA A 151 -7.06 -18.23 1.98
C ALA A 151 -7.65 -18.05 3.39
N LEU A 152 -7.04 -17.20 4.20
CA LEU A 152 -7.48 -16.88 5.55
C LEU A 152 -8.32 -15.60 5.55
N ILE A 153 -9.63 -15.73 5.70
CA ILE A 153 -10.55 -14.59 5.65
C ILE A 153 -10.99 -14.13 7.05
N GLU A 154 -11.26 -12.83 7.17
CA GLU A 154 -11.77 -12.20 8.40
C GLU A 154 -13.19 -11.65 8.26
N HIS A 155 -13.63 -11.44 7.02
CA HIS A 155 -14.89 -10.81 6.69
C HIS A 155 -15.70 -11.72 5.76
N ASP A 156 -17.02 -11.64 5.88
CA ASP A 156 -17.94 -12.29 4.97
C ASP A 156 -18.08 -11.51 3.64
N ALA A 157 -18.90 -12.04 2.73
CA ALA A 157 -19.15 -11.42 1.43
C ALA A 157 -19.84 -10.04 1.50
N THR A 158 -20.37 -9.65 2.67
CA THR A 158 -20.98 -8.34 2.91
C THR A 158 -20.00 -7.34 3.54
N GLY A 159 -18.78 -7.78 3.86
CA GLY A 159 -17.77 -6.99 4.53
C GLY A 159 -17.93 -6.95 6.06
N LEU A 160 -18.80 -7.78 6.64
CA LEU A 160 -18.94 -7.90 8.08
C LEU A 160 -17.93 -8.90 8.63
N ARG A 161 -17.39 -8.60 9.80
CA ARG A 161 -16.41 -9.47 10.46
C ARG A 161 -17.05 -10.79 10.89
N LEU A 162 -16.33 -11.89 10.66
CA LEU A 162 -16.78 -13.23 11.00
C LEU A 162 -16.87 -13.39 12.53
N PRO A 163 -18.01 -13.86 13.08
CA PRO A 163 -18.24 -13.92 14.52
C PRO A 163 -17.40 -14.99 15.21
N ASP A 164 -17.10 -16.09 14.52
CA ASP A 164 -16.40 -17.24 15.06
C ASP A 164 -14.87 -17.12 14.95
N GLY A 165 -14.38 -16.08 14.28
CA GLY A 165 -12.96 -15.82 14.08
C GLY A 165 -12.54 -15.88 12.62
N LYS A 166 -11.22 -15.92 12.39
CA LYS A 166 -10.66 -16.05 11.05
C LYS A 166 -10.87 -17.46 10.53
N GLN A 167 -11.29 -17.56 9.27
CA GLN A 167 -11.69 -18.81 8.64
C GLN A 167 -10.78 -19.14 7.46
N CYS A 168 -10.51 -20.43 7.25
CA CYS A 168 -9.85 -20.90 6.04
C CYS A 168 -10.89 -21.24 5.00
N VAL A 169 -10.87 -20.51 3.88
CA VAL A 169 -11.78 -20.73 2.76
C VAL A 169 -10.98 -21.20 1.57
N GLN A 170 -11.49 -22.27 0.94
CA GLN A 170 -10.87 -22.80 -0.27
C GLN A 170 -10.99 -21.74 -1.38
N CYS A 171 -9.87 -21.45 -2.03
CA CYS A 171 -9.84 -20.61 -3.20
C CYS A 171 -10.68 -21.24 -4.32
N PRO A 172 -11.34 -20.42 -5.15
CA PRO A 172 -12.07 -20.92 -6.30
C PRO A 172 -11.19 -21.79 -7.21
N SER A 173 -11.84 -22.54 -8.11
CA SER A 173 -11.11 -23.29 -9.12
C SER A 173 -10.20 -22.36 -9.94
N ASN A 174 -8.98 -22.80 -10.24
CA ASN A 174 -7.95 -22.04 -10.97
C ASN A 174 -7.45 -20.77 -10.25
N SER A 175 -7.69 -20.67 -8.94
CA SER A 175 -7.08 -19.66 -8.07
C SER A 175 -6.24 -20.32 -6.97
N TRP A 176 -5.34 -19.56 -6.37
CA TRP A 176 -4.48 -19.98 -5.27
C TRP A 176 -4.39 -18.87 -4.23
N ARG A 177 -3.94 -19.20 -3.01
CA ARG A 177 -3.66 -18.20 -1.98
C ARG A 177 -2.57 -17.26 -2.47
N ASP A 178 -2.84 -15.97 -2.49
CA ASP A 178 -1.87 -14.96 -2.89
C ASP A 178 -0.63 -15.02 -1.96
N PRO A 179 0.59 -15.22 -2.50
CA PRO A 179 1.80 -15.30 -1.68
C PRO A 179 2.16 -13.97 -0.99
N LEU A 180 1.62 -12.85 -1.46
CA LEU A 180 1.80 -11.52 -0.87
C LEU A 180 0.70 -11.17 0.13
N ASP A 181 -0.46 -11.82 0.04
CA ASP A 181 -1.61 -11.56 0.90
C ASP A 181 -2.37 -12.86 1.21
N ALA A 182 -2.09 -13.46 2.37
CA ALA A 182 -2.68 -14.72 2.78
C ALA A 182 -4.22 -14.68 2.90
N SER A 183 -4.83 -13.49 2.91
CA SER A 183 -6.27 -13.29 2.98
C SER A 183 -6.98 -13.31 1.63
N LYS A 184 -6.22 -13.37 0.53
CA LYS A 184 -6.75 -13.30 -0.83
C LYS A 184 -6.45 -14.56 -1.61
N CYS A 185 -7.33 -14.81 -2.56
CA CYS A 185 -7.08 -15.73 -3.66
C CYS A 185 -6.67 -14.92 -4.88
N ALA A 186 -5.51 -15.24 -5.44
CA ALA A 186 -5.07 -14.74 -6.72
C ALA A 186 -5.57 -15.66 -7.83
N GLU A 187 -5.94 -15.07 -8.97
CA GLU A 187 -6.31 -15.78 -10.19
C GLU A 187 -5.23 -15.59 -11.24
N CYS A 188 -5.05 -16.61 -12.08
CA CYS A 188 -4.08 -16.56 -13.14
C CYS A 188 -4.60 -15.65 -14.25
N PRO A 189 -3.73 -14.88 -14.93
CA PRO A 189 -4.18 -14.01 -16.00
C PRO A 189 -4.72 -14.84 -17.17
N ARG A 190 -5.57 -14.21 -17.97
CA ARG A 190 -6.16 -14.82 -19.17
C ARG A 190 -5.09 -15.03 -20.24
N VAL A 191 -5.21 -16.12 -21.00
CA VAL A 191 -4.36 -16.35 -22.18
C VAL A 191 -4.75 -15.34 -23.27
N GLU A 192 -3.75 -14.68 -23.84
CA GLU A 192 -3.96 -13.70 -24.91
C GLU A 192 -4.59 -14.37 -26.15
N GLY A 193 -5.62 -13.73 -26.72
CA GLY A 193 -6.34 -14.24 -27.89
C GLY A 193 -7.35 -15.37 -27.61
N ALA A 194 -7.41 -15.90 -26.38
CA ALA A 194 -8.41 -16.89 -25.99
C ALA A 194 -9.66 -16.23 -25.38
N VAL A 195 -10.83 -16.80 -25.66
CA VAL A 195 -12.07 -16.49 -24.95
C VAL A 195 -12.24 -17.56 -23.86
N ASP A 196 -12.02 -17.16 -22.61
CA ASP A 196 -12.26 -17.92 -21.37
C ASP A 196 -11.22 -18.98 -21.02
N THR A 197 -10.03 -18.89 -21.60
CA THR A 197 -8.86 -19.69 -21.18
C THR A 197 -7.95 -18.86 -20.28
N PHE A 198 -7.62 -19.38 -19.11
CA PHE A 198 -6.70 -18.78 -18.15
C PHE A 198 -5.40 -19.57 -18.09
N LEU A 199 -4.31 -18.93 -17.65
CA LEU A 199 -3.15 -19.70 -17.20
C LEU A 199 -3.55 -20.58 -16.01
N VAL A 200 -2.81 -21.66 -15.76
CA VAL A 200 -3.05 -22.59 -14.66
C VAL A 200 -1.98 -22.36 -13.61
N TYR A 201 -2.37 -22.24 -12.34
CA TYR A 201 -1.38 -22.12 -11.27
C TYR A 201 -0.68 -23.47 -11.04
N SER A 202 0.64 -23.50 -11.22
CA SER A 202 1.48 -24.62 -10.85
C SER A 202 1.98 -24.44 -9.42
N ALA A 203 1.50 -25.27 -8.50
CA ALA A 203 1.99 -25.29 -7.12
C ALA A 203 3.47 -25.70 -7.02
N GLU A 204 3.97 -26.49 -7.98
CA GLU A 204 5.37 -26.91 -8.03
C GLU A 204 6.30 -25.75 -8.41
N GLU A 205 5.87 -24.93 -9.38
CA GLU A 205 6.65 -23.78 -9.84
C GLU A 205 6.34 -22.49 -9.06
N GLY A 206 5.26 -22.50 -8.26
CA GLY A 206 4.78 -21.34 -7.52
C GLY A 206 4.28 -20.21 -8.43
N GLN A 207 3.94 -20.49 -9.68
CA GLN A 207 3.59 -19.50 -10.69
C GLN A 207 2.51 -20.00 -11.67
N CYS A 208 1.92 -19.06 -12.41
CA CYS A 208 1.02 -19.37 -13.51
C CYS A 208 1.78 -19.92 -14.71
N VAL A 209 1.42 -21.13 -15.13
CA VAL A 209 1.95 -21.80 -16.31
C VAL A 209 0.90 -21.88 -17.41
N CYS A 210 1.34 -22.10 -18.63
CA CYS A 210 0.42 -22.36 -19.73
C CYS A 210 -0.34 -23.67 -19.49
N PRO A 211 -1.64 -23.72 -19.77
CA PRO A 211 -2.36 -24.99 -19.82
C PRO A 211 -1.77 -25.90 -20.91
N GLU A 212 -2.10 -27.19 -20.86
CA GLU A 212 -1.62 -28.14 -21.85
C GLU A 212 -2.11 -27.76 -23.25
N ALA A 213 -1.32 -28.10 -24.28
CA ALA A 213 -1.60 -27.66 -25.64
C ALA A 213 -2.97 -28.14 -26.17
N GLU A 214 -3.51 -29.23 -25.61
CA GLU A 214 -4.83 -29.76 -25.94
C GLU A 214 -6.00 -28.96 -25.34
N ASP A 215 -5.74 -28.17 -24.29
CA ASP A 215 -6.73 -27.28 -23.66
C ASP A 215 -6.77 -25.89 -24.30
N LEU A 216 -5.84 -25.59 -25.20
CA LEU A 216 -5.79 -24.32 -25.92
C LEU A 216 -6.72 -24.35 -27.15
N PRO A 217 -7.51 -23.28 -27.40
CA PRO A 217 -8.28 -23.17 -28.63
C PRO A 217 -7.36 -23.23 -29.87
N GLU A 218 -7.88 -23.77 -30.98
CA GLU A 218 -7.11 -23.86 -32.23
C GLU A 218 -6.55 -22.49 -32.65
N GLY A 219 -5.23 -22.44 -32.90
CA GLY A 219 -4.53 -21.21 -33.31
C GLY A 219 -4.16 -20.26 -32.17
N VAL A 220 -4.46 -20.60 -30.91
CA VAL A 220 -3.97 -19.88 -29.74
C VAL A 220 -2.63 -20.47 -29.30
N THR A 221 -1.66 -19.60 -29.09
CA THR A 221 -0.38 -19.95 -28.47
C THR A 221 -0.30 -19.31 -27.10
N CYS A 222 0.13 -20.08 -26.10
CA CYS A 222 0.35 -19.57 -24.76
C CYS A 222 1.85 -19.38 -24.51
N THR A 223 2.22 -18.22 -23.98
CA THR A 223 3.57 -17.95 -23.48
C THR A 223 3.48 -17.72 -21.98
N ALA A 224 4.13 -18.57 -21.18
CA ALA A 224 4.12 -18.42 -19.73
C ALA A 224 4.85 -17.12 -19.32
N PRO A 225 4.43 -16.44 -18.24
CA PRO A 225 5.09 -15.23 -17.74
C PRO A 225 6.59 -15.42 -17.49
N SER A 226 6.98 -16.59 -16.98
CA SER A 226 8.39 -16.95 -16.78
C SER A 226 9.18 -17.05 -18.08
N ALA A 227 8.57 -17.58 -19.15
CA ALA A 227 9.18 -17.63 -20.47
C ALA A 227 9.31 -16.21 -21.07
N LEU A 228 8.31 -15.36 -20.88
CA LEU A 228 8.38 -13.96 -21.29
C LEU A 228 9.45 -13.18 -20.52
N GLN A 229 9.56 -13.40 -19.20
CA GLN A 229 10.61 -12.80 -18.38
C GLN A 229 11.99 -13.24 -18.85
N ALA A 230 12.21 -14.54 -19.07
CA ALA A 230 13.47 -15.07 -19.58
C ALA A 230 13.83 -14.49 -20.96
N GLN A 231 12.82 -14.29 -21.81
CA GLN A 231 13.01 -13.65 -23.11
C GLN A 231 13.37 -12.18 -22.97
N LEU A 232 12.71 -11.44 -22.08
CA LEU A 232 13.02 -10.04 -21.80
C LEU A 232 14.45 -9.88 -21.26
N GLU A 233 14.86 -10.76 -20.34
CA GLU A 233 16.21 -10.78 -19.79
C GLU A 233 17.25 -11.11 -20.88
N ALA A 234 16.96 -12.07 -21.76
CA ALA A 234 17.83 -12.40 -22.89
C ALA A 234 17.96 -11.21 -23.86
N ASP A 235 16.85 -10.60 -24.24
CA ASP A 235 16.82 -9.45 -25.16
C ASP A 235 17.53 -8.23 -24.55
N PHE A 236 17.35 -7.99 -23.26
CA PHE A 236 18.03 -6.92 -22.53
C PHE A 236 19.54 -7.16 -22.43
N ASN A 237 19.96 -8.40 -22.12
CA ASN A 237 21.37 -8.77 -22.06
C ASN A 237 22.04 -8.68 -23.44
N VAL A 238 21.34 -9.06 -24.52
CA VAL A 238 21.82 -8.88 -25.89
C VAL A 238 21.99 -7.38 -26.21
N ALA A 239 21.01 -6.55 -25.85
CA ALA A 239 21.08 -5.10 -26.05
C ALA A 239 22.28 -4.47 -25.32
N LEU A 240 22.55 -4.86 -24.07
CA LEU A 240 23.70 -4.38 -23.31
C LEU A 240 25.04 -4.84 -23.88
N SER A 241 25.13 -6.08 -24.39
CA SER A 241 26.37 -6.61 -24.99
C SER A 241 26.71 -6.02 -26.37
N SER A 242 25.72 -5.42 -27.04
CA SER A 242 25.84 -4.83 -28.38
C SER A 242 25.92 -3.30 -28.37
N ALA A 243 25.73 -2.67 -27.21
CA ALA A 243 25.83 -1.22 -27.05
C ALA A 243 27.28 -0.83 -26.74
N ASP A 244 28.01 -0.33 -27.75
CA ASP A 244 29.35 0.25 -27.57
C ASP A 244 29.34 1.55 -26.72
N ASP A 245 28.16 2.15 -26.48
CA ASP A 245 28.00 3.36 -25.67
C ASP A 245 26.60 3.39 -25.02
N LEU A 246 26.51 3.12 -23.71
CA LEU A 246 25.29 3.22 -22.91
C LEU A 246 25.20 4.62 -22.29
N THR A 247 24.59 5.55 -23.01
CA THR A 247 24.30 6.88 -22.46
C THR A 247 23.06 6.83 -21.58
N PHE A 248 23.25 6.74 -20.27
CA PHE A 248 22.16 6.91 -19.30
C PHE A 248 21.74 8.38 -19.24
N TYR A 249 20.60 8.70 -19.85
CA TYR A 249 19.96 9.99 -19.63
C TYR A 249 19.24 9.94 -18.29
N TYR A 250 19.93 10.36 -17.23
CA TYR A 250 19.25 10.78 -16.01
C TYR A 250 18.43 12.02 -16.37
N ALA A 251 17.11 11.89 -16.33
CA ALA A 251 16.23 13.04 -16.31
C ALA A 251 16.40 13.71 -14.94
N GLU A 252 17.45 14.52 -14.80
CA GLU A 252 17.57 15.45 -13.69
C GLU A 252 16.40 16.44 -13.79
N GLY A 253 15.35 16.16 -13.02
CA GLY A 253 14.34 17.16 -12.69
C GLY A 253 15.04 18.37 -12.11
N ALA A 254 14.82 19.52 -12.75
CA ALA A 254 15.46 20.81 -12.48
C ALA A 254 15.61 21.13 -10.98
N GLY A 255 16.79 20.86 -10.44
CA GLY A 255 17.27 21.36 -9.16
C GLY A 255 18.50 22.23 -9.37
N ARG A 256 18.29 23.50 -9.73
CA ARG A 256 19.37 24.49 -9.77
C ARG A 256 19.91 24.71 -8.35
N THR A 257 21.07 24.16 -8.04
CA THR A 257 21.92 24.63 -6.95
C THR A 257 23.04 25.47 -7.55
N THR A 258 23.03 26.77 -7.25
CA THR A 258 24.19 27.66 -7.42
C THR A 258 25.04 27.57 -6.16
N GLN A 259 26.30 27.15 -6.31
CA GLN A 259 27.39 27.59 -5.42
C GLN A 259 27.83 29.00 -5.82
#